data_AF-A0A5A7PCH4-F1
#
_entry.id   AF-A0A5A7PCH4-F1
#
_cell.length_a   1.000
_cell.length_b   1.000
_cell.length_c   1.000
_cell.angle_alpha   90.00
_cell.angle_beta   90.00
_cell.angle_gamma   90.00
#
_symmetry.space_group_name_H-M   'P 1'
#
loop_
_entity.id
_entity.type
_entity.pdbx_description
1 polymer ?
#
loop_
_entity_poly.entity_id
_entity_poly.type
_entity_poly.pdbx_seq_one_letter_code
_entity_poly.pdbx_strand_id
1 'polypeptide(L)'
;MAAGWNARLIVETWARGRPMATSIGLKVAAAHTGAKHVCLVNDEASRSAYAESMRGHGLPAGEVVVGPTESAVGELEGIDFLVADCARDDLAGILRAARLCERGAVLVCKNASWRADSESRWREAIGGEMRRRIVRSVFLPVGKGLDIAHVGATGGSGEKRKSRWVKHVDQRSGEEFVFRKC
;
A
#
# COMPACT_ATOMS: atom_id res chain seq x y z
N MET A 1 3.48 -9.49 -1.01
CA MET A 1 3.78 -8.04 -0.97
C MET A 1 4.00 -7.57 0.46
N ALA A 2 2.97 -7.50 1.32
CA ALA A 2 3.13 -7.06 2.71
C ALA A 2 4.19 -7.84 3.51
N ALA A 3 4.18 -9.18 3.41
CA ALA A 3 5.20 -10.02 4.06
C ALA A 3 6.62 -9.77 3.51
N GLY A 4 6.75 -9.51 2.20
CA GLY A 4 8.04 -9.22 1.56
C GLY A 4 8.63 -7.86 1.95
N TRP A 5 7.80 -6.92 2.40
CA TRP A 5 8.23 -5.65 2.99
C TRP A 5 8.59 -5.77 4.47
N ASN A 6 8.32 -6.93 5.10
CA ASN A 6 8.39 -7.13 6.55
C ASN A 6 7.63 -6.02 7.30
N ALA A 7 6.39 -5.79 6.87
CA ALA A 7 5.50 -4.81 7.48
C ALA A 7 5.20 -5.19 8.94
N ARG A 8 5.14 -4.18 9.81
CA ARG A 8 4.79 -4.25 11.24
C ARG A 8 3.40 -3.71 11.50
N LEU A 9 2.92 -2.75 10.71
CA LEU A 9 1.58 -2.18 10.78
C LEU A 9 0.94 -2.14 9.38
N ILE A 10 0.07 -3.12 9.14
CA ILE A 10 -0.71 -3.27 7.92
C ILE A 10 -2.09 -2.65 8.16
N VAL A 11 -2.44 -1.63 7.39
CA VAL A 11 -3.73 -0.94 7.44
C VAL A 11 -4.48 -1.18 6.14
N GLU A 12 -5.76 -1.49 6.22
CA GLU A 12 -6.64 -1.54 5.05
C GLU A 12 -7.93 -0.76 5.23
N THR A 13 -8.51 -0.32 4.12
CA THR A 13 -9.88 0.19 4.07
C THR A 13 -10.82 -0.90 3.56
N TRP A 14 -11.90 -1.11 4.30
CA TRP A 14 -12.94 -2.08 3.94
C TRP A 14 -14.33 -1.47 4.11
N ALA A 15 -15.27 -2.00 3.34
CA ALA A 15 -16.66 -1.62 3.46
C ALA A 15 -17.59 -2.80 3.18
N ARG A 16 -18.79 -2.72 3.76
CA ARG A 16 -19.80 -3.76 3.64
C ARG A 16 -20.09 -4.13 2.19
N GLY A 17 -20.13 -5.43 1.91
CA GLY A 17 -20.36 -5.98 0.56
C GLY A 17 -19.12 -6.04 -0.33
N ARG A 18 -17.92 -5.71 0.19
CA ARG A 18 -16.66 -5.90 -0.54
C ARG A 18 -16.11 -7.32 -0.36
N PRO A 19 -15.39 -7.86 -1.37
CA PRO A 19 -14.73 -9.15 -1.25
C PRO A 19 -13.71 -9.18 -0.09
N MET A 20 -13.66 -10.31 0.62
CA MET A 20 -12.76 -10.54 1.75
C MET A 20 -11.35 -10.99 1.34
N ALA A 21 -11.11 -11.31 0.07
CA ALA A 21 -9.85 -11.89 -0.39
C ALA A 21 -8.62 -11.05 0.01
N THR A 22 -8.71 -9.72 -0.08
CA THR A 22 -7.64 -8.81 0.36
C THR A 22 -7.44 -8.89 1.87
N SER A 23 -8.50 -8.72 2.65
CA SER A 23 -8.47 -8.76 4.13
C SER A 23 -7.91 -10.08 4.66
N ILE A 24 -8.34 -11.20 4.07
CA ILE A 24 -7.81 -12.54 4.38
C ILE A 24 -6.32 -12.60 4.08
N GLY A 25 -5.91 -12.19 2.88
CA GLY A 25 -4.51 -12.21 2.46
C GLY A 25 -3.62 -11.33 3.34
N LEU A 26 -4.10 -10.14 3.74
CA LEU A 26 -3.40 -9.24 4.65
C LEU A 26 -3.32 -9.83 6.07
N LYS A 27 -4.40 -10.44 6.56
CA LYS A 27 -4.41 -11.08 7.88
C LYS A 27 -3.43 -12.23 7.95
N VAL A 28 -3.39 -13.07 6.92
CA VAL A 28 -2.42 -14.18 6.81
C VAL A 28 -1.00 -13.64 6.72
N ALA A 29 -0.76 -12.62 5.88
CA ALA A 29 0.56 -11.99 5.79
C ALA A 29 1.02 -11.39 7.14
N ALA A 30 0.11 -10.74 7.87
CA ALA A 30 0.37 -10.19 9.19
C ALA A 30 0.75 -11.29 10.19
N ALA A 31 0.03 -12.42 10.18
CA ALA A 31 0.34 -13.56 11.04
C ALA A 31 1.73 -14.14 10.76
N HIS A 32 2.15 -14.20 9.49
CA HIS A 32 3.47 -14.70 9.10
C HIS A 32 4.63 -13.79 9.51
N THR A 33 4.43 -12.47 9.54
CA THR A 33 5.49 -11.51 9.93
C THR A 33 5.38 -11.00 11.36
N GLY A 34 4.35 -11.43 12.11
CA GLY A 34 4.03 -10.86 13.42
C GLY A 34 3.56 -9.40 13.34
N ALA A 35 3.05 -8.96 12.19
CA ALA A 35 2.52 -7.62 12.01
C ALA A 35 1.16 -7.46 12.69
N LYS A 36 0.83 -6.22 13.02
CA LYS A 36 -0.51 -5.81 13.38
C LYS A 36 -1.31 -5.52 12.12
N HIS A 37 -2.50 -6.12 11.99
CA HIS A 37 -3.46 -5.84 10.93
C HIS A 37 -4.63 -5.02 11.48
N VAL A 38 -4.86 -3.84 10.91
CA VAL A 38 -5.93 -2.91 11.28
C VAL A 38 -6.84 -2.67 10.07
N CYS A 39 -8.13 -2.87 10.25
CA CYS A 39 -9.15 -2.58 9.23
C CYS A 39 -9.90 -1.29 9.59
N LEU A 40 -9.93 -0.34 8.67
CA LEU A 40 -10.72 0.89 8.79
C LEU A 40 -12.08 0.69 8.10
N VAL A 41 -13.15 1.04 8.81
CA VAL A 41 -14.53 1.01 8.31
C VAL A 41 -15.28 2.28 8.72
N ASN A 42 -16.28 2.67 7.94
CA ASN A 42 -16.95 3.98 8.15
C ASN A 42 -18.02 3.96 9.25
N ASP A 43 -18.54 2.79 9.61
CA ASP A 43 -19.70 2.64 10.48
C ASP A 43 -19.72 1.29 11.21
N GLU A 44 -20.50 1.20 12.29
CA GLU A 44 -20.55 0.01 13.16
C GLU A 44 -21.22 -1.21 12.47
N ALA A 45 -22.12 -0.97 11.51
CA ALA A 45 -22.71 -2.06 10.74
C ALA A 45 -21.67 -2.69 9.79
N SER A 46 -20.79 -1.88 9.20
CA SER A 46 -19.63 -2.34 8.46
C SER A 46 -18.64 -3.10 9.36
N ARG A 47 -18.40 -2.64 10.59
CA ARG A 47 -17.57 -3.39 11.57
C ARG A 47 -18.12 -4.76 11.87
N SER A 48 -19.42 -4.84 12.15
CA SER A 48 -20.10 -6.10 12.45
C SER A 48 -20.04 -7.05 11.26
N ALA A 49 -20.35 -6.56 10.05
CA ALA A 49 -20.29 -7.35 8.82
C ALA A 49 -18.87 -7.85 8.50
N TYR A 50 -17.85 -7.01 8.72
CA TYR A 50 -16.46 -7.40 8.56
C TYR A 50 -16.08 -8.52 9.53
N ALA A 51 -16.45 -8.36 10.81
CA ALA A 51 -16.13 -9.34 11.85
C ALA A 51 -16.81 -10.69 11.60
N GLU A 52 -18.07 -10.67 11.18
CA GLU A 52 -18.83 -11.87 10.78
C GLU A 52 -18.17 -12.55 9.57
N SER A 53 -17.83 -11.78 8.54
CA SER A 53 -17.18 -12.30 7.33
C SER A 53 -15.82 -12.94 7.65
N MET A 54 -15.00 -12.31 8.49
CA MET A 54 -13.72 -12.89 8.94
C MET A 54 -13.92 -14.20 9.70
N ARG A 55 -14.89 -14.26 10.62
CA ARG A 55 -15.24 -15.48 11.36
C ARG A 55 -15.72 -16.59 10.42
N GLY A 56 -16.52 -16.25 9.40
CA GLY A 56 -16.96 -17.21 8.38
C GLY A 56 -15.80 -17.85 7.60
N HIS A 57 -14.65 -17.18 7.54
CA HIS A 57 -13.42 -17.70 6.96
C HIS A 57 -12.45 -18.30 7.99
N GLY A 58 -12.88 -18.52 9.24
CA GLY A 58 -12.07 -19.10 10.30
C GLY A 58 -10.94 -18.18 10.80
N LEU A 59 -11.01 -16.88 10.49
CA LEU A 59 -9.99 -15.90 10.88
C LEU A 59 -10.54 -14.92 11.93
N PRO A 60 -9.73 -14.51 12.91
CA PRO A 60 -10.13 -13.44 13.82
C PRO A 60 -10.16 -12.11 13.07
N ALA A 61 -11.22 -11.33 13.27
CA ALA A 61 -11.36 -10.00 12.68
C ALA A 61 -10.13 -9.10 12.99
N GLY A 62 -9.58 -9.21 14.19
CA GLY A 62 -8.47 -8.39 14.64
C GLY A 62 -8.95 -6.99 15.05
N GLU A 63 -8.10 -6.00 14.83
CA GLU A 63 -8.39 -4.61 15.16
C GLU A 63 -9.19 -3.95 14.05
N VAL A 64 -10.33 -3.36 14.41
CA VAL A 64 -11.21 -2.64 13.50
C VAL A 64 -11.47 -1.27 14.09
N VAL A 65 -11.16 -0.22 13.32
CA VAL A 65 -11.39 1.17 13.70
C VAL A 65 -12.58 1.69 12.92
N VAL A 66 -13.52 2.32 13.62
CA VAL A 66 -14.75 2.87 13.03
C VAL A 66 -14.62 4.37 12.96
N GLY A 67 -14.80 4.93 11.77
CA GLY A 67 -14.83 6.37 11.57
C GLY A 67 -14.54 6.77 10.13
N PRO A 68 -14.60 8.07 9.82
CA PRO A 68 -14.15 8.58 8.53
C PRO A 68 -12.71 8.13 8.25
N THR A 69 -12.44 7.61 7.05
CA THR A 69 -11.16 6.98 6.71
C THR A 69 -9.95 7.87 7.01
N GLU A 70 -10.04 9.17 6.70
CA GLU A 70 -8.98 10.15 6.94
C GLU A 70 -8.70 10.38 8.43
N SER A 71 -9.75 10.48 9.26
CA SER A 71 -9.59 10.64 10.70
C SER A 71 -9.01 9.36 11.31
N ALA A 72 -9.56 8.21 10.94
CA ALA A 72 -9.16 6.92 11.47
C ALA A 72 -7.70 6.55 11.10
N VAL A 73 -7.23 6.93 9.90
CA VAL A 73 -5.83 6.71 9.51
C VAL A 73 -4.88 7.68 10.24
N GLY A 74 -5.33 8.88 10.59
CA GLY A 74 -4.54 9.88 11.31
C GLY A 74 -4.25 9.52 12.78
N GLU A 75 -5.11 8.68 13.38
CA GLU A 75 -4.92 8.15 14.73
C GLU A 75 -3.85 7.04 14.81
N LEU A 76 -3.45 6.49 13.66
CA LEU A 76 -2.46 5.42 13.59
C LEU A 76 -1.06 5.97 13.35
N GLU A 77 -0.07 5.42 14.07
CA GLU A 77 1.34 5.78 13.92
C GLU A 77 2.17 4.65 13.32
N GLY A 78 3.10 5.02 12.44
CA GLY A 78 4.12 4.08 11.94
C GLY A 78 3.60 3.12 10.87
N ILE A 79 2.63 3.56 10.06
CA ILE A 79 2.05 2.73 8.98
C ILE A 79 3.14 2.40 7.96
N ASP A 80 3.40 1.13 7.72
CA ASP A 80 4.38 0.66 6.74
C ASP A 80 3.76 -0.12 5.57
N PHE A 81 2.49 -0.51 5.66
CA PHE A 81 1.71 -1.02 4.54
C PHE A 81 0.26 -0.51 4.60
N LEU A 82 -0.20 0.18 3.56
CA LEU A 82 -1.57 0.72 3.49
C LEU A 82 -2.28 0.25 2.22
N VAL A 83 -3.51 -0.23 2.35
CA VAL A 83 -4.38 -0.59 1.22
C VAL A 83 -5.66 0.24 1.24
N ALA A 84 -5.86 1.08 0.21
CA ALA A 84 -7.04 1.92 0.02
C ALA A 84 -7.83 1.53 -1.24
N ASP A 85 -9.13 1.86 -1.29
CA ASP A 85 -10.01 1.69 -2.47
C ASP A 85 -10.16 3.02 -3.22
N CYS A 86 -9.45 3.18 -4.34
CA CYS A 86 -9.48 4.40 -5.16
C CYS A 86 -10.88 4.78 -5.68
N ALA A 87 -11.83 3.84 -5.73
CA ALA A 87 -13.19 4.11 -6.18
C ALA A 87 -14.06 4.79 -5.10
N ARG A 88 -13.57 4.87 -3.86
CA ARG A 88 -14.34 5.34 -2.70
C ARG A 88 -13.58 6.31 -1.82
N ASP A 89 -12.29 6.07 -1.68
CA ASP A 89 -11.45 6.75 -0.72
C ASP A 89 -10.79 7.96 -1.37
N ASP A 90 -10.76 9.10 -0.67
CA ASP A 90 -9.86 10.20 -1.04
C ASP A 90 -8.43 9.78 -0.71
N LEU A 91 -7.75 9.21 -1.71
CA LEU A 91 -6.36 8.80 -1.57
C LEU A 91 -5.47 9.97 -1.11
N ALA A 92 -5.70 11.18 -1.62
CA ALA A 92 -4.89 12.33 -1.23
C ALA A 92 -5.13 12.70 0.24
N GLY A 93 -6.39 12.72 0.69
CA GLY A 93 -6.77 12.94 2.09
C GLY A 93 -6.17 11.91 3.03
N ILE A 94 -6.29 10.63 2.68
CA ILE A 94 -5.72 9.53 3.46
C ILE A 94 -4.21 9.65 3.57
N LEU A 95 -3.51 9.93 2.46
CA LEU A 95 -2.05 10.04 2.49
C LEU A 95 -1.57 11.27 3.26
N ARG A 96 -2.32 12.39 3.23
CA ARG A 96 -2.04 13.57 4.04
C ARG A 96 -2.18 13.28 5.54
N ALA A 97 -3.22 12.53 5.93
CA ALA A 97 -3.46 12.16 7.33
C ALA A 97 -2.55 11.03 7.83
N ALA A 98 -2.14 10.11 6.94
CA ALA A 98 -1.41 8.91 7.33
C ALA A 98 0.01 9.20 7.87
N ARG A 99 0.27 8.76 9.10
CA ARG A 99 1.59 8.87 9.73
C ARG A 99 2.45 7.65 9.37
N LEU A 100 3.07 7.70 8.20
CA LEU A 100 3.90 6.63 7.66
C LEU A 100 5.18 6.38 8.47
N CYS A 101 5.62 5.13 8.50
CA CYS A 101 6.86 4.70 9.15
C CYS A 101 8.09 5.43 8.58
N GLU A 102 9.04 5.77 9.46
CA GLU A 102 10.29 6.44 9.07
C GLU A 102 11.17 5.59 8.14
N ARG A 103 11.02 4.26 8.19
CA ARG A 103 11.72 3.30 7.31
C ARG A 103 11.20 3.32 5.87
N GLY A 104 10.11 4.05 5.61
CA GLY A 104 9.35 3.99 4.38
C GLY A 104 8.11 3.10 4.51
N ALA A 105 7.28 3.13 3.49
CA ALA A 105 6.01 2.41 3.47
C ALA A 105 5.64 1.97 2.05
N VAL A 106 4.77 0.97 1.94
CA VAL A 106 4.14 0.56 0.69
C VAL A 106 2.67 0.95 0.72
N LEU A 107 2.25 1.73 -0.26
CA LEU A 107 0.89 2.18 -0.45
C LEU A 107 0.29 1.43 -1.63
N VAL A 108 -0.93 0.92 -1.47
CA VAL A 108 -1.63 0.15 -2.49
C VAL A 108 -3.01 0.74 -2.67
N CYS A 109 -3.36 1.07 -3.90
CA CYS A 109 -4.71 1.49 -4.26
C CYS A 109 -5.36 0.48 -5.20
N LYS A 110 -6.43 -0.17 -4.73
CA LYS A 110 -7.28 -1.05 -5.56
C LYS A 110 -8.33 -0.23 -6.32
N ASN A 111 -8.84 -0.77 -7.42
CA ASN A 111 -9.79 -0.10 -8.32
C ASN A 111 -9.24 1.21 -8.92
N ALA A 112 -7.93 1.26 -9.16
CA ALA A 112 -7.27 2.40 -9.79
C ALA A 112 -7.56 2.42 -11.30
N SER A 113 -8.08 3.53 -11.82
CA SER A 113 -8.24 3.68 -13.27
C SER A 113 -6.92 4.04 -13.95
N TRP A 114 -6.72 3.52 -15.17
CA TRP A 114 -5.54 3.75 -16.03
C TRP A 114 -5.40 5.20 -16.53
N ARG A 115 -6.38 6.08 -16.26
CA ARG A 115 -6.51 7.39 -16.94
C ARG A 115 -5.47 8.43 -16.51
N ALA A 116 -4.73 8.20 -15.44
CA ALA A 116 -3.66 9.08 -14.98
C ALA A 116 -2.34 8.31 -14.91
N ASP A 117 -1.23 8.97 -15.25
CA ASP A 117 0.10 8.45 -14.94
C ASP A 117 0.17 8.16 -13.43
N SER A 118 0.36 6.89 -13.07
CA SER A 118 0.42 6.45 -11.68
C SER A 118 1.40 7.27 -10.86
N GLU A 119 2.55 7.63 -11.45
CA GLU A 119 3.55 8.41 -10.75
C GLU A 119 3.08 9.85 -10.45
N SER A 120 2.36 10.50 -11.37
CA SER A 120 1.83 11.85 -11.17
C SER A 120 0.75 11.86 -10.09
N ARG A 121 -0.15 10.88 -10.09
CA ARG A 121 -1.20 10.74 -9.07
C ARG A 121 -0.64 10.57 -7.66
N TRP A 122 0.35 9.69 -7.50
CA TRP A 122 0.99 9.52 -6.19
C TRP A 122 1.75 10.78 -5.79
N ARG A 123 2.42 11.45 -6.74
CA ARG A 123 3.14 12.71 -6.46
C ARG A 123 2.20 13.82 -6.05
N GLU A 124 1.03 13.93 -6.65
CA GLU A 124 -0.02 14.88 -6.25
C GLU A 124 -0.56 14.54 -4.85
N ALA A 125 -0.84 13.26 -4.60
CA ALA A 125 -1.38 12.82 -3.32
C ALA A 125 -0.39 12.97 -2.14
N ILE A 126 0.92 12.95 -2.40
CA ILE A 126 1.99 13.14 -1.39
C ILE A 126 2.53 14.59 -1.39
N GLY A 127 2.35 15.31 -2.49
CA GLY A 127 2.98 16.59 -2.80
C GLY A 127 2.27 17.76 -2.14
N GLY A 128 2.73 18.14 -0.95
CA GLY A 128 2.34 19.39 -0.30
C GLY A 128 3.14 19.70 0.95
N GLU A 129 3.45 18.66 1.76
CA GLU A 129 4.04 18.90 3.09
C GLU A 129 5.00 17.79 3.57
N MET A 130 4.98 16.59 2.96
CA MET A 130 5.83 15.50 3.41
C MET A 130 7.24 15.60 2.82
N ARG A 131 8.26 15.54 3.68
CA ARG A 131 9.67 15.24 3.31
C ARG A 131 9.88 13.84 2.71
N ARG A 132 8.81 13.15 2.29
CA ARG A 132 8.81 11.77 1.83
C ARG A 132 8.69 11.75 0.31
N ARG A 133 9.54 10.96 -0.34
CA ARG A 133 9.59 10.83 -1.80
C ARG A 133 9.11 9.44 -2.23
N ILE A 134 8.32 9.38 -3.29
CA ILE A 134 8.02 8.11 -3.98
C ILE A 134 9.29 7.62 -4.66
N VAL A 135 9.72 6.43 -4.26
CA VAL A 135 10.92 5.77 -4.80
C VAL A 135 10.61 4.99 -6.06
N ARG A 136 9.40 4.42 -6.12
CA ARG A 136 8.89 3.60 -7.23
C ARG A 136 7.38 3.54 -7.16
N SER A 137 6.71 3.73 -8.29
CA SER A 137 5.31 3.34 -8.48
C SER A 137 5.20 2.25 -9.54
N VAL A 138 4.15 1.45 -9.48
CA VAL A 138 3.79 0.48 -10.52
C VAL A 138 2.28 0.33 -10.58
N PHE A 139 1.74 0.44 -11.79
CA PHE A 139 0.37 0.03 -12.08
C PHE A 139 0.35 -1.40 -12.60
N LEU A 140 -0.57 -2.20 -12.06
CA LEU A 140 -0.83 -3.55 -12.52
C LEU A 140 -2.29 -3.62 -13.00
N PRO A 141 -2.55 -4.01 -14.27
CA PRO A 141 -3.90 -4.16 -14.82
C PRO A 141 -4.56 -5.45 -14.33
N VAL A 142 -4.56 -5.69 -13.02
CA VAL A 142 -5.18 -6.86 -12.39
C VAL A 142 -6.52 -6.48 -11.77
N GLY A 143 -7.55 -7.29 -12.01
CA GLY A 143 -8.92 -6.98 -11.59
C GLY A 143 -9.40 -5.66 -12.19
N LYS A 144 -9.79 -4.70 -11.34
CA LYS A 144 -10.20 -3.34 -11.74
C LYS A 144 -9.05 -2.32 -11.71
N GLY A 145 -7.81 -2.81 -11.71
CA GLY A 145 -6.60 -2.00 -11.60
C GLY A 145 -6.07 -1.93 -10.16
N LEU A 146 -4.75 -2.05 -10.05
CA LEU A 146 -4.01 -2.04 -8.79
C LEU A 146 -2.80 -1.14 -8.96
N ASP A 147 -2.73 -0.06 -8.21
CA ASP A 147 -1.58 0.84 -8.22
C ASP A 147 -0.82 0.74 -6.90
N ILE A 148 0.50 0.71 -6.97
CA ILE A 148 1.38 0.47 -5.84
C ILE A 148 2.45 1.55 -5.84
N ALA A 149 2.61 2.25 -4.73
CA ALA A 149 3.70 3.19 -4.51
C ALA A 149 4.58 2.77 -3.33
N HIS A 150 5.89 2.87 -3.53
CA HIS A 150 6.89 2.71 -2.48
C HIS A 150 7.34 4.09 -2.03
N VAL A 151 7.12 4.40 -0.76
CA VAL A 151 7.54 5.64 -0.13
C VAL A 151 8.87 5.41 0.57
N GLY A 152 9.84 6.27 0.29
CA GLY A 152 11.17 6.20 0.87
C GLY A 152 11.21 6.63 2.34
N ALA A 153 12.27 6.20 3.03
CA ALA A 153 12.54 6.59 4.40
C ALA A 153 12.73 8.11 4.56
N THR A 154 12.26 8.66 5.68
CA THR A 154 12.53 10.05 6.06
C THR A 154 13.96 10.17 6.58
N GLY A 155 14.80 11.00 5.95
CA GLY A 155 16.19 11.25 6.41
C GLY A 155 17.31 10.78 5.47
N GLY A 156 16.99 10.27 4.28
CA GLY A 156 17.99 9.92 3.28
C GLY A 156 18.32 11.06 2.32
N SER A 157 18.95 12.14 2.79
CA SER A 157 19.84 12.94 1.93
C SER A 157 21.08 12.09 1.66
N GLY A 158 20.95 11.22 0.66
CA GLY A 158 22.03 10.36 0.24
C GLY A 158 21.77 10.03 -1.19
N GLU A 159 22.50 10.71 -2.09
CA GLU A 159 22.90 10.14 -3.36
C GLU A 159 23.62 8.81 -3.09
N LYS A 160 22.86 7.77 -2.73
CA LYS A 160 23.32 6.41 -2.91
C LYS A 160 23.39 6.26 -4.40
N ARG A 161 24.61 6.29 -4.97
CA ARG A 161 24.92 5.85 -6.33
C ARG A 161 24.10 4.58 -6.58
N LYS A 162 22.97 4.74 -7.28
CA LYS A 162 22.07 3.62 -7.54
C LYS A 162 22.83 2.74 -8.52
N SER A 163 23.34 1.61 -8.03
CA SER A 163 23.85 0.57 -8.92
C SER A 163 22.69 0.18 -9.83
N ARG A 164 22.72 0.65 -11.07
CA ARG A 164 21.68 0.41 -12.06
C ARG A 164 22.07 -0.84 -12.83
N TRP A 165 21.15 -1.79 -12.89
CA TRP A 165 21.23 -2.90 -13.81
C TRP A 165 20.96 -2.38 -15.21
N VAL A 166 21.92 -2.60 -16.10
CA VAL A 166 21.78 -2.26 -17.53
C VAL A 166 21.63 -3.58 -18.26
N LYS A 167 20.49 -3.75 -18.94
CA LYS A 167 20.25 -4.85 -19.86
C LYS A 167 20.58 -4.37 -21.26
N HIS A 168 21.53 -5.01 -21.92
CA HIS A 168 21.84 -4.83 -23.33
C HIS A 168 21.48 -6.10 -24.08
N VAL A 169 20.76 -5.98 -25.18
CA VAL A 169 20.38 -7.11 -26.04
C VAL A 169 21.06 -6.88 -27.38
N ASP A 170 21.91 -7.81 -27.79
CA ASP A 170 22.57 -7.76 -29.09
C ASP A 170 21.53 -8.03 -30.18
N GLN A 171 21.36 -7.09 -31.11
CA GLN A 171 20.32 -7.15 -32.14
C GLN A 171 20.62 -8.17 -33.26
N ARG A 172 21.85 -8.72 -33.34
CA ARG A 172 22.25 -9.71 -34.33
C ARG A 172 22.27 -11.13 -33.78
N SER A 173 22.75 -11.34 -32.55
CA SER A 173 22.80 -12.67 -31.92
C SER A 173 21.59 -12.99 -31.03
N GLY A 174 20.87 -11.96 -30.56
CA GLY A 174 19.78 -12.11 -29.59
C GLY A 174 20.26 -12.39 -28.17
N GLU A 175 21.56 -12.34 -27.91
CA GLU A 175 22.13 -12.59 -26.59
C GLU A 175 21.87 -11.42 -25.64
N GLU A 176 21.50 -11.74 -24.39
CA GLU A 176 21.22 -10.76 -23.35
C GLU A 176 22.42 -10.61 -22.41
N PHE A 177 22.97 -9.41 -22.32
CA PHE A 177 24.02 -9.08 -21.38
C PHE A 177 23.48 -8.17 -20.27
N VAL A 178 23.76 -8.56 -19.03
CA VAL A 178 23.29 -7.83 -17.84
C VAL A 178 24.51 -7.39 -17.04
N PHE A 179 24.72 -6.08 -16.95
CA PHE A 179 25.84 -5.51 -16.20
C PHE A 179 25.36 -4.63 -15.05
N ARG A 180 26.09 -4.69 -13.94
CA ARG A 180 25.87 -3.86 -12.77
C ARG A 180 26.89 -2.73 -12.76
N LYS A 181 26.44 -1.49 -12.91
CA LYS A 181 27.32 -0.33 -12.62
C LYS A 181 27.52 -0.22 -11.11
N CYS A 182 28.75 -0.37 -10.64
CA CYS A 182 29.18 -0.05 -9.29
C CYS A 182 29.37 1.46 -9.12
#